data_AF-A0A356TG64-F1
#
_entry.id   AF-A0A356TG64-F1
#
_cell.length_a   1.000
_cell.length_b   1.000
_cell.length_c   1.000
_cell.angle_alpha   90.00
_cell.angle_beta   90.00
_cell.angle_gamma   90.00
#
_symmetry.space_group_name_H-M   'P 1'
#
loop_
_entity.id
_entity.type
_entity.pdbx_description
1 polymer ?
#
loop_
_entity_poly.entity_id
_entity_poly.type
_entity_poly.pdbx_seq_one_letter_code
_entity_poly.pdbx_strand_id
1 'polypeptide(L)'
;MDARGDRPDTAGIEHATESEALRVELRSGLEGIEPEAWDALVGGDDPFVEHGFLHALETSGSVGPDAGWQPVHVTAWAGERLIGALPLYAKDNSWGEFIFDFQWARAAHQSGLPYYPKLVAMAPFTPATGKRFLLAEG
;
A
#
# COMPACT_ATOMS: atom_id res chain seq x y z
N MET A 1 -50.92 50.35 8.89
CA MET A 1 -50.58 49.32 9.89
C MET A 1 -50.75 47.98 9.20
N ASP A 2 -49.70 47.53 8.51
CA ASP A 2 -49.64 46.24 7.85
C ASP A 2 -48.21 45.73 8.07
N ALA A 3 -48.06 44.78 9.00
CA ALA A 3 -46.77 44.29 9.49
C ALA A 3 -46.42 42.99 8.75
N ARG A 4 -45.70 43.09 7.63
CA ARG A 4 -45.03 41.95 7.01
C ARG A 4 -43.62 41.88 7.59
N GLY A 5 -43.43 40.98 8.55
CA GLY A 5 -42.12 40.62 9.07
C GLY A 5 -41.32 39.87 8.00
N ASP A 6 -40.23 40.48 7.58
CA ASP A 6 -39.18 39.87 6.78
C ASP A 6 -38.47 38.82 7.64
N ARG A 7 -38.51 37.54 7.23
CA ARG A 7 -37.81 36.46 7.91
C ARG A 7 -36.39 36.38 7.32
N PRO A 8 -35.33 36.31 8.15
CA PRO A 8 -33.99 36.14 7.63
C PRO A 8 -33.83 34.75 7.01
N ASP A 9 -33.24 34.72 5.81
CA ASP A 9 -32.75 33.51 5.14
C ASP A 9 -31.83 32.76 6.10
N THR A 10 -32.27 31.59 6.53
CA THR A 10 -31.43 30.68 7.32
C THR A 10 -30.69 29.81 6.33
N ALA A 11 -29.43 30.17 6.08
CA ALA A 11 -28.46 29.34 5.40
C ALA A 11 -28.40 27.95 6.08
N GLY A 12 -28.96 26.95 5.41
CA GLY A 12 -28.68 25.55 5.71
C GLY A 12 -27.41 25.15 4.99
N ILE A 13 -26.29 25.08 5.72
CA ILE A 13 -25.08 24.43 5.24
C ILE A 13 -25.38 22.92 5.23
N GLU A 14 -25.80 22.41 4.08
CA GLU A 14 -25.84 20.97 3.82
C GLU A 14 -24.44 20.51 3.42
N HIS A 15 -23.58 20.26 4.40
CA HIS A 15 -22.45 19.34 4.22
C HIS A 15 -22.84 17.99 4.78
N ALA A 16 -23.76 17.31 4.08
CA ALA A 16 -23.82 15.87 4.16
C ALA A 16 -22.65 15.34 3.33
N THR A 17 -21.50 15.09 3.97
CA THR A 17 -20.46 14.28 3.35
C THR A 17 -21.03 12.87 3.22
N GLU A 18 -21.57 12.53 2.05
CA GLU A 18 -21.74 11.13 1.69
C GLU A 18 -20.35 10.48 1.80
N SER A 19 -20.20 9.61 2.80
CA SER A 19 -18.95 8.88 2.99
C SER A 19 -18.85 7.89 1.84
N GLU A 20 -18.02 8.22 0.85
CA GLU A 20 -17.73 7.32 -0.26
C GLU A 20 -17.21 5.98 0.31
N ALA A 21 -17.76 4.87 -0.18
CA ALA A 21 -17.40 3.56 0.34
C ALA A 21 -15.95 3.24 0.00
N LEU A 22 -15.16 2.95 1.03
CA LEU A 22 -13.76 2.56 0.87
C LEU A 22 -13.65 1.07 0.55
N ARG A 23 -12.88 0.73 -0.47
CA ARG A 23 -12.55 -0.64 -0.87
C ARG A 23 -11.07 -0.91 -0.66
N VAL A 24 -10.74 -2.02 0.00
CA VAL A 24 -9.36 -2.49 0.20
C VAL A 24 -9.17 -3.81 -0.52
N GLU A 25 -8.11 -3.93 -1.31
CA GLU A 25 -7.80 -5.12 -2.11
C GLU A 25 -6.38 -5.62 -1.90
N LEU A 26 -6.21 -6.94 -2.04
CA LEU A 26 -4.90 -7.56 -2.21
C LEU A 26 -4.64 -7.78 -3.70
N ARG A 27 -3.45 -7.40 -4.14
CA ARG A 27 -3.01 -7.50 -5.53
C ARG A 27 -1.80 -8.42 -5.61
N SER A 28 -1.82 -9.38 -6.51
CA SER A 28 -0.71 -10.34 -6.71
C SER A 28 0.49 -9.76 -7.48
N GLY A 29 0.40 -8.50 -7.87
CA GLY A 29 1.42 -7.70 -8.55
C GLY A 29 0.84 -6.33 -8.91
N LEU A 30 1.61 -5.51 -9.60
CA LEU A 30 1.19 -4.16 -10.01
C LEU A 30 0.47 -4.12 -11.38
N GLU A 31 0.38 -5.25 -12.08
CA GLU A 31 -0.36 -5.33 -13.35
C GLU A 31 -1.82 -4.83 -13.18
N GLY A 32 -2.21 -3.91 -14.06
CA GLY A 32 -3.53 -3.28 -14.06
C GLY A 32 -3.71 -2.12 -13.07
N ILE A 33 -2.64 -1.67 -12.41
CA ILE A 33 -2.62 -0.39 -11.68
C ILE A 33 -1.95 0.65 -12.57
N GLU A 34 -2.59 1.81 -12.75
CA GLU A 34 -2.01 2.91 -13.52
C GLU A 34 -0.75 3.46 -12.80
N PRO A 35 0.42 3.52 -13.47
CA PRO A 35 1.66 3.98 -12.85
C PRO A 35 1.55 5.36 -12.21
N GLU A 36 0.90 6.31 -12.90
CA GLU A 36 0.73 7.67 -12.43
C GLU A 36 -0.13 7.75 -11.17
N ALA A 37 -1.14 6.87 -11.05
CA ALA A 37 -2.00 6.81 -9.87
C ALA A 37 -1.25 6.28 -8.65
N TRP A 38 -0.37 5.30 -8.86
CA TRP A 38 0.49 4.77 -7.80
C TRP A 38 1.57 5.77 -7.38
N ASP A 39 2.29 6.34 -8.35
CA ASP A 39 3.42 7.25 -8.10
C ASP A 39 2.96 8.56 -7.43
N ALA A 40 1.72 8.99 -7.69
CA ALA A 40 1.10 10.09 -6.95
C ALA A 40 1.00 9.83 -5.42
N LEU A 41 0.93 8.57 -4.98
CA LEU A 41 0.93 8.22 -3.54
C LEU A 41 2.33 8.25 -2.92
N VAL A 42 3.39 8.16 -3.72
CA VAL A 42 4.79 8.12 -3.27
C VAL A 42 5.26 9.52 -2.88
N GLY A 43 4.87 10.53 -3.64
CA GLY A 43 5.22 11.93 -3.38
C GLY A 43 6.64 12.34 -3.81
N GLY A 44 7.32 11.54 -4.65
CA GLY A 44 8.53 11.92 -5.40
C GLY A 44 9.90 11.72 -4.73
N ASP A 45 9.97 11.27 -3.48
CA ASP A 45 11.24 11.16 -2.73
C ASP A 45 11.69 9.71 -2.44
N ASP A 46 11.01 8.69 -2.98
CA ASP A 46 11.35 7.27 -2.76
C ASP A 46 11.19 6.44 -4.05
N PRO A 47 12.21 6.40 -4.93
CA PRO A 47 12.13 5.67 -6.20
C PRO A 47 11.99 4.15 -6.02
N PHE A 48 12.27 3.63 -4.83
CA PHE A 48 12.24 2.18 -4.56
C PHE A 48 10.86 1.64 -4.24
N VAL A 49 9.87 2.52 -4.18
CA VAL A 49 8.44 2.15 -4.08
C VAL A 49 7.61 2.77 -5.19
N GLU A 50 8.24 3.43 -6.17
CA GLU A 50 7.57 3.82 -7.42
C GLU A 50 7.16 2.59 -8.22
N HIS A 51 6.07 2.75 -8.98
CA HIS A 51 5.49 1.70 -9.80
C HIS A 51 6.53 1.10 -10.74
N GLY A 52 7.29 1.96 -11.43
CA GLY A 52 8.30 1.52 -12.41
C GLY A 52 9.35 0.58 -11.81
N PHE A 53 9.86 0.89 -10.62
CA PHE A 53 10.85 0.05 -9.94
C PHE A 53 10.25 -1.28 -9.49
N LEU A 54 9.12 -1.25 -8.79
CA LEU A 54 8.47 -2.44 -8.26
C LEU A 54 8.01 -3.38 -9.39
N HIS A 55 7.39 -2.83 -10.43
CA HIS A 55 6.93 -3.59 -11.59
C HIS A 55 8.09 -4.20 -12.38
N ALA A 56 9.23 -3.51 -12.48
CA ALA A 56 10.43 -4.07 -13.10
C ALA A 56 10.97 -5.29 -12.33
N LEU A 57 10.90 -5.28 -10.99
CA LEU A 57 11.28 -6.44 -10.20
C LEU A 57 10.35 -7.63 -10.42
N GLU A 58 9.04 -7.38 -10.53
CA GLU A 58 8.04 -8.41 -10.80
C GLU A 58 8.23 -9.03 -12.18
N THR A 59 8.30 -8.20 -13.21
CA THR A 59 8.39 -8.64 -14.61
C THR A 59 9.73 -9.28 -14.97
N SER A 60 10.81 -8.90 -14.28
CA SER A 60 12.12 -9.55 -14.43
C SER A 60 12.25 -10.88 -13.69
N GLY A 61 11.31 -11.21 -12.79
CA GLY A 61 11.41 -12.36 -11.91
C GLY A 61 12.40 -12.17 -10.74
N SER A 62 12.86 -10.94 -10.51
CA SER A 62 13.68 -10.61 -9.33
C SER A 62 12.86 -10.77 -8.04
N VAL A 63 11.56 -10.49 -8.12
CA VAL A 63 10.57 -10.91 -7.12
C VAL A 63 9.54 -11.82 -7.77
N GLY A 64 8.86 -12.62 -6.95
CA GLY A 64 7.92 -13.65 -7.40
C GLY A 64 7.99 -14.91 -6.54
N PRO A 65 7.13 -15.91 -6.83
CA PRO A 65 7.10 -17.18 -6.10
C PRO A 65 8.47 -17.87 -6.07
N ASP A 66 9.15 -17.98 -7.21
CA ASP A 66 10.42 -18.69 -7.33
C ASP A 66 11.58 -17.99 -6.60
N ALA A 67 11.47 -16.67 -6.40
CA ALA A 67 12.42 -15.89 -5.63
C ALA A 67 12.10 -15.88 -4.12
N GLY A 68 10.94 -16.42 -3.72
CA GLY A 68 10.46 -16.34 -2.35
C GLY A 68 10.04 -14.94 -1.92
N TRP A 69 9.57 -14.15 -2.88
CA TRP A 69 9.10 -12.78 -2.74
C TRP A 69 7.74 -12.64 -3.43
N GLN A 70 6.72 -13.35 -2.96
CA GLN A 70 5.39 -13.29 -3.57
C GLN A 70 4.75 -11.92 -3.33
N PRO A 71 4.46 -11.11 -4.38
CA PRO A 71 3.76 -9.85 -4.19
C PRO A 71 2.32 -10.10 -3.72
N VAL A 72 1.90 -9.32 -2.74
CA VAL A 72 0.56 -9.29 -2.15
C VAL A 72 0.20 -7.85 -1.75
N HIS A 73 0.45 -6.89 -2.65
CA HIS A 73 0.26 -5.46 -2.39
C HIS A 73 -1.14 -5.16 -1.89
N VAL A 74 -1.24 -4.29 -0.88
CA VAL A 74 -2.55 -3.79 -0.43
C VAL A 74 -2.83 -2.49 -1.18
N THR A 75 -4.03 -2.34 -1.71
CA THR A 75 -4.51 -1.08 -2.30
C THR A 75 -5.80 -0.64 -1.63
N ALA A 76 -6.00 0.67 -1.47
CA ALA A 76 -7.18 1.29 -0.91
C ALA A 76 -7.78 2.27 -1.92
N TRP A 77 -9.09 2.19 -2.11
CA TRP A 77 -9.82 2.91 -3.16
C TRP A 77 -11.03 3.65 -2.59
N ALA A 78 -11.25 4.88 -3.05
CA ALA A 78 -12.50 5.61 -2.92
C ALA A 78 -13.13 5.69 -4.31
N GLY A 79 -14.18 4.90 -4.54
CA GLY A 79 -14.68 4.65 -5.89
C GLY A 79 -13.59 4.03 -6.79
N GLU A 80 -13.25 4.72 -7.87
CA GLU A 80 -12.17 4.34 -8.80
C GLU A 80 -10.84 5.04 -8.50
N ARG A 81 -10.80 5.94 -7.52
CA ARG A 81 -9.58 6.64 -7.14
C ARG A 81 -8.76 5.79 -6.19
N LEU A 82 -7.53 5.49 -6.57
CA LEU A 82 -6.53 4.93 -5.65
C LEU A 82 -6.15 5.99 -4.63
N ILE A 83 -6.37 5.71 -3.34
CA ILE A 83 -6.10 6.64 -2.23
C ILE A 83 -5.02 6.13 -1.26
N GLY A 84 -4.62 4.87 -1.40
CA GLY A 84 -3.54 4.32 -0.60
C GLY A 84 -3.01 3.00 -1.13
N ALA A 85 -1.76 2.71 -0.82
CA ALA A 85 -1.09 1.47 -1.18
C ALA A 85 -0.05 1.06 -0.14
N LEU A 86 0.20 -0.25 -0.07
CA LEU A 86 1.26 -0.86 0.72
C LEU A 86 2.02 -1.86 -0.15
N PRO A 87 3.28 -1.59 -0.52
CA PRO A 87 4.16 -2.61 -1.09
C PRO A 87 4.34 -3.73 -0.06
N LEU A 88 3.72 -4.87 -0.28
CA LEU A 88 3.67 -5.99 0.66
C LEU A 88 4.01 -7.30 -0.04
N TYR A 89 4.80 -8.13 0.60
CA TYR A 89 5.25 -9.41 0.08
C TYR A 89 5.07 -10.51 1.11
N ALA A 90 4.62 -11.68 0.66
CA ALA A 90 4.72 -12.92 1.41
C ALA A 90 6.07 -13.58 1.07
N LYS A 91 6.93 -13.70 2.08
CA LYS A 91 8.26 -14.31 1.93
C LYS A 91 8.31 -15.70 2.53
N ASP A 92 8.92 -16.62 1.81
CA ASP A 92 9.17 -18.01 2.25
C ASP A 92 10.60 -18.23 2.79
N ASN A 93 11.43 -17.20 2.74
CA ASN A 93 12.85 -17.21 3.13
C ASN A 93 13.29 -15.83 3.66
N SER A 94 14.46 -15.75 4.30
CA SER A 94 15.08 -14.50 4.78
C SER A 94 15.94 -13.79 3.72
N TRP A 95 16.07 -14.33 2.50
CA TRP A 95 16.98 -13.79 1.49
C TRP A 95 16.43 -12.52 0.85
N GLY A 96 17.34 -11.59 0.56
CA GLY A 96 17.01 -10.29 -0.04
C GLY A 96 16.50 -9.25 0.97
N GLU A 97 16.28 -9.65 2.22
CA GLU A 97 16.08 -8.72 3.32
C GLU A 97 17.44 -8.25 3.83
N PHE A 98 17.56 -6.95 4.10
CA PHE A 98 18.81 -6.41 4.65
C PHE A 98 18.93 -6.64 6.17
N ILE A 99 17.82 -6.97 6.83
CA ILE A 99 17.78 -7.47 8.21
C ILE A 99 17.72 -8.99 8.09
N PHE A 100 18.89 -9.63 8.00
CA PHE A 100 18.99 -11.08 7.87
C PHE A 100 18.50 -11.78 9.16
N ASP A 101 17.24 -12.16 9.19
CA ASP A 101 16.56 -12.71 10.36
C ASP A 101 16.68 -14.24 10.50
N PHE A 102 17.73 -14.84 9.91
CA PHE A 102 17.97 -16.28 9.96
C PHE A 102 18.01 -16.85 11.38
N GLN A 103 18.49 -16.08 12.36
CA GLN A 103 18.53 -16.52 13.76
C GLN A 103 17.12 -16.63 14.36
N TRP A 104 16.21 -15.74 13.97
CA TRP A 104 14.80 -15.81 14.36
C TRP A 104 14.09 -16.98 13.70
N ALA A 105 14.30 -17.18 12.39
CA ALA A 105 13.77 -18.33 11.67
C ALA A 105 14.26 -19.66 12.29
N ARG A 106 15.54 -19.73 12.67
CA ARG A 106 16.13 -20.89 13.36
C ARG A 106 15.50 -21.12 14.74
N ALA A 107 15.35 -20.08 15.55
CA ALA A 107 14.74 -20.18 16.88
C ALA A 107 13.26 -20.62 16.79
N ALA A 108 12.51 -20.08 15.84
CA ALA A 108 11.12 -20.48 15.59
C ALA A 108 11.04 -21.96 15.19
N HIS A 109 11.89 -22.41 14.26
CA HIS A 109 11.96 -23.82 13.86
C HIS A 109 12.30 -24.75 15.03
N GLN A 110 13.30 -24.39 15.85
CA GLN A 110 13.66 -25.15 17.07
C GLN A 110 12.52 -25.22 18.09
N SER A 111 11.62 -24.23 18.07
CA SER A 111 10.46 -24.15 18.94
C SER A 111 9.19 -24.76 18.30
N GLY A 112 9.29 -25.33 17.10
CA GLY A 112 8.14 -25.88 16.36
C GLY A 112 7.13 -24.83 15.87
N LEU A 113 7.52 -23.56 15.80
CA LEU A 113 6.66 -22.47 15.33
C LEU A 113 6.84 -22.23 13.82
N PRO A 114 5.75 -22.00 13.08
CA PRO A 114 5.85 -21.60 11.69
C PRO A 114 6.40 -20.17 11.61
N TYR A 115 7.55 -20.02 10.95
CA TYR A 115 8.14 -18.69 10.67
C TYR A 115 7.78 -18.16 9.28
N TYR A 116 7.58 -19.08 8.34
CA TYR A 116 7.23 -18.78 6.95
C TYR A 116 5.85 -19.36 6.58
N PRO A 117 5.14 -18.74 5.61
CA PRO A 117 5.49 -17.46 5.01
C PRO A 117 5.32 -16.31 6.02
N LYS A 118 6.12 -15.26 5.88
CA LYS A 118 6.00 -14.02 6.66
C LYS A 118 5.64 -12.86 5.74
N LEU A 119 4.91 -11.89 6.26
CA LEU A 119 4.59 -10.66 5.52
C LEU A 119 5.64 -9.59 5.79
N VAL A 120 6.17 -8.99 4.73
CA VAL A 120 7.10 -7.86 4.82
C VAL A 120 6.60 -6.70 3.97
N ALA A 121 6.55 -5.51 4.57
CA ALA A 121 6.30 -4.27 3.87
C ALA A 121 7.62 -3.52 3.69
N MET A 122 8.27 -3.69 2.54
CA MET A 122 9.58 -3.09 2.26
C MET A 122 9.84 -2.95 0.76
N ALA A 123 10.85 -2.15 0.40
CA ALA A 123 11.42 -2.16 -0.94
C ALA A 123 12.33 -3.40 -1.09
N PRO A 124 12.09 -4.31 -2.06
CA PRO A 124 12.90 -5.51 -2.20
C PRO A 124 14.37 -5.18 -2.51
N PHE A 125 15.29 -5.96 -1.94
CA PHE A 125 16.74 -5.89 -2.17
C PHE A 125 17.40 -4.51 -1.94
N THR A 126 16.68 -3.59 -1.30
CA THR A 126 17.09 -2.19 -1.20
C THR A 126 17.11 -1.76 0.27
N PRO A 127 18.28 -1.44 0.85
CA PRO A 127 18.39 -0.92 2.23
C PRO A 127 18.07 0.58 2.30
N ALA A 128 16.98 1.00 1.66
CA ALA A 128 16.53 2.39 1.68
C ALA A 128 15.47 2.59 2.76
N THR A 129 15.65 3.62 3.58
CA THR A 129 14.59 4.14 4.44
C THR A 129 13.54 4.81 3.58
N GLY A 130 12.27 4.68 3.96
CA GLY A 130 11.19 5.36 3.24
C GLY A 130 9.81 4.94 3.74
N LYS A 131 8.78 5.59 3.21
CA LYS A 131 7.40 5.29 3.55
C LYS A 131 6.98 3.98 2.87
N ARG A 132 6.23 3.15 3.58
CA ARG A 132 5.61 1.94 3.00
C ARG A 132 4.09 2.04 2.97
N PHE A 133 3.52 2.80 3.89
CA PHE A 133 2.16 3.30 3.73
C PHE A 133 2.19 4.50 2.79
N LEU A 134 1.82 4.26 1.55
CA LEU A 134 1.65 5.27 0.52
C LEU A 134 0.21 5.74 0.61
N LEU A 135 -0.01 7.04 0.80
CA LEU A 135 -1.34 7.60 1.02
C LEU A 135 -1.47 8.87 0.19
N ALA A 136 -2.62 9.04 -0.43
CA ALA A 136 -2.96 10.29 -1.08
C ALA A 136 -3.04 11.41 -0.02
N GLU A 137 -2.64 12.62 -0.40
CA GLU A 137 -2.92 13.80 0.42
C GLU A 137 -4.44 13.99 0.55
N GLY A 138 -4.89 14.28 1.77
CA GLY A 138 -6.29 14.46 2.14
C GLY A 138 -6.77 15.89 2.00
#